data_AF-A0A928QSC0-F1
#
_entry.id   AF-A0A928QSC0-F1
#
_cell.length_a   1.000
_cell.length_b   1.000
_cell.length_c   1.000
_cell.angle_alpha   90.00
_cell.angle_beta   90.00
_cell.angle_gamma   90.00
#
_symmetry.space_group_name_H-M   'P 1'
#
loop_
_entity.id
_entity.type
_entity.pdbx_description
1 polymer ?
#
loop_
_entity_poly.entity_id
_entity_poly.type
_entity_poly.pdbx_seq_one_letter_code
_entity_poly.pdbx_strand_id
1 'polypeptide(L)'
;MSAKAVSDVLSSGSGDAALLLLYLMQHTGEYRPDDAMRSLRFSPRQLEAAQAILSGQPLPEETVDAAPVPPGERPRDAVRLKDRPSYTRAELAGALSDPDFAYLYQQAERIVGHALMQYEVSALFTMYDYLRLPADVIALLLNYVAQDAQRRSTPDQPVSVSFRDIKAEAVRWHENGVVSAAEAERYIEACERRSSATGKVLRILGIQDRVPSPTERRFIEQMIEMDPSLDLIALAYDTTVVKKGSLIWPYMRTILQNWIGKGYRTPEDVENGERARKSSPAYRAGESRQDVPSEAYNEEVLRYLRQNEERK
;
A
#
# COMPACT_ATOMS: atom_id res chain seq x y z
N MET A 1 32.22 29.62 -18.19
CA MET A 1 30.82 29.87 -17.77
C MET A 1 29.97 29.99 -19.02
N SER A 2 29.08 29.04 -19.30
CA SER A 2 28.09 29.20 -20.36
C SER A 2 26.82 29.77 -19.73
N ALA A 3 26.37 30.96 -20.17
CA ALA A 3 25.08 31.53 -19.75
C ALA A 3 23.91 30.56 -19.96
N LYS A 4 24.10 29.61 -20.89
CA LYS A 4 23.19 28.51 -21.17
C LYS A 4 23.00 27.56 -19.97
N ALA A 5 24.07 27.16 -19.28
CA ALA A 5 23.98 26.22 -18.15
C ALA A 5 23.18 26.79 -16.96
N VAL A 6 23.28 28.11 -16.71
CA VAL A 6 22.49 28.79 -15.68
C VAL A 6 21.01 28.86 -16.09
N SER A 7 20.74 29.17 -17.35
CA SER A 7 19.37 29.18 -17.90
C SER A 7 18.73 27.80 -17.88
N ASP A 8 19.49 26.76 -18.20
CA ASP A 8 19.03 25.36 -18.26
C ASP A 8 18.64 24.86 -16.85
N VAL A 9 19.43 25.21 -15.81
CA VAL A 9 19.09 24.93 -14.40
C VAL A 9 17.84 25.67 -13.96
N LEU A 10 17.74 26.97 -14.28
CA LEU A 10 16.57 27.77 -13.90
C LEU A 10 15.29 27.29 -14.59
N SER A 11 15.40 26.79 -15.82
CA SER A 11 14.26 26.25 -16.57
C SER A 11 13.85 24.83 -16.15
N SER A 12 14.80 24.00 -15.70
CA SER A 12 14.54 22.62 -15.27
C SER A 12 14.02 22.51 -13.83
N GLY A 13 14.21 23.54 -13.00
CA GLY A 13 13.79 23.53 -11.59
C GLY A 13 14.51 22.49 -10.73
N SER A 14 15.58 21.87 -11.24
CA SER A 14 16.31 20.81 -10.54
C SER A 14 17.32 21.39 -9.54
N GLY A 15 17.04 21.18 -8.25
CA GLY A 15 17.96 21.51 -7.16
C GLY A 15 19.31 20.79 -7.29
N ASP A 16 19.30 19.54 -7.78
CA ASP A 16 20.51 18.74 -7.96
C ASP A 16 21.41 19.31 -9.07
N ALA A 17 20.82 19.78 -10.18
CA ALA A 17 21.58 20.47 -11.23
C ALA A 17 22.15 21.82 -10.76
N ALA A 18 21.41 22.55 -9.90
CA ALA A 18 21.89 23.79 -9.29
C ALA A 18 23.06 23.57 -8.33
N LEU A 19 22.98 22.54 -7.48
CA LEU A 19 24.04 22.17 -6.55
C LEU A 19 25.30 21.67 -7.28
N LEU A 20 25.14 20.89 -8.34
CA LEU A 20 26.27 20.47 -9.19
C LEU A 20 26.93 21.67 -9.89
N LEU A 21 26.13 22.62 -10.39
CA LEU A 21 26.66 23.84 -11.00
C LEU A 21 27.46 24.67 -9.98
N LEU A 22 26.95 24.85 -8.76
CA LEU A 22 27.64 25.54 -7.67
C LEU A 22 28.96 24.83 -7.30
N TYR A 23 28.95 23.50 -7.22
CA TYR A 23 30.15 22.71 -6.96
C TYR A 23 31.21 22.87 -8.05
N LEU A 24 30.81 22.82 -9.33
CA LEU A 24 31.70 23.04 -10.48
C LEU A 24 32.26 24.47 -10.51
N MET A 25 31.51 25.45 -10.02
CA MET A 25 32.00 26.83 -9.89
C MET A 25 33.02 26.99 -8.76
N GLN A 26 32.85 26.26 -7.66
CA GLN A 26 33.75 26.32 -6.51
C GLN A 26 35.06 25.55 -6.75
N HIS A 27 35.01 24.48 -7.55
CA HIS A 27 36.16 23.65 -7.87
C HIS A 27 36.59 23.82 -9.33
N THR A 28 37.47 24.79 -9.60
CA THR A 28 38.03 25.05 -10.95
C THR A 28 39.14 24.07 -11.36
N GLY A 29 39.23 22.91 -10.70
CA GLY A 29 40.23 21.86 -10.96
C GLY A 29 39.70 20.76 -11.88
N GLU A 30 40.46 19.66 -12.00
CA GLU A 30 39.99 18.46 -12.69
C GLU A 30 38.70 17.94 -12.05
N TYR A 31 37.63 17.90 -12.84
CA TYR A 31 36.35 17.37 -12.39
C TYR A 31 36.45 15.85 -12.20
N ARG A 32 36.17 15.39 -10.97
CA ARG A 32 36.08 13.97 -10.64
C ARG A 32 34.66 13.65 -10.13
N PRO A 33 33.93 12.74 -10.80
CA PRO A 33 32.55 12.43 -10.43
C PRO A 33 32.45 11.84 -9.01
N ASP A 34 33.41 11.02 -8.59
CA ASP A 34 33.44 10.44 -7.24
C ASP A 34 33.55 11.50 -6.14
N ASP A 35 34.31 12.56 -6.37
CA ASP A 35 34.49 13.64 -5.39
C ASP A 35 33.27 14.55 -5.33
N ALA A 36 32.65 14.82 -6.49
CA ALA A 36 31.38 15.54 -6.57
C ALA A 36 30.25 14.78 -5.86
N MET A 37 30.17 13.46 -6.06
CA MET A 37 29.19 12.60 -5.38
C MET A 37 29.37 12.60 -3.87
N ARG A 38 30.61 12.56 -3.37
CA ARG A 38 30.88 12.60 -1.93
C ARG A 38 30.55 13.96 -1.32
N SER A 39 30.93 15.05 -1.99
CA SER A 39 30.71 16.41 -1.50
C SER A 39 29.25 16.82 -1.54
N LEU A 40 28.51 16.43 -2.58
CA LEU A 40 27.10 16.76 -2.76
C LEU A 40 26.15 15.69 -2.23
N ARG A 41 26.68 14.54 -1.76
CA ARG A 41 25.93 13.34 -1.37
C ARG A 41 25.00 12.83 -2.48
N PHE A 42 25.42 12.99 -3.72
CA PHE A 42 24.67 12.48 -4.86
C PHE A 42 24.86 10.98 -5.01
N SER A 43 23.76 10.28 -5.31
CA SER A 43 23.84 8.96 -5.91
C SER A 43 24.40 9.07 -7.35
N PRO A 44 24.95 7.99 -7.93
CA PRO A 44 25.44 7.99 -9.30
C PRO A 44 24.37 8.49 -10.30
N ARG A 45 23.12 8.08 -10.10
CA ARG A 45 21.97 8.45 -10.94
C ARG A 45 21.60 9.93 -10.81
N GLN A 46 21.70 10.52 -9.61
CA GLN A 46 21.49 11.96 -9.42
C GLN A 46 22.58 12.79 -10.07
N LEU A 47 23.83 12.34 -9.97
CA LEU A 47 24.95 13.01 -10.65
C LEU A 47 24.77 12.97 -12.16
N GLU A 48 24.41 11.82 -12.74
CA GLU A 48 24.15 11.66 -14.17
C GLU A 48 22.97 12.53 -14.63
N ALA A 49 21.86 12.56 -13.89
CA ALA A 49 20.71 13.40 -14.21
C ALA A 49 21.05 14.90 -14.14
N ALA A 50 21.76 15.33 -13.10
CA ALA A 50 22.23 16.70 -12.95
C ALA A 50 23.23 17.09 -14.06
N GLN A 51 24.13 16.18 -14.46
CA GLN A 51 25.06 16.39 -15.56
C GLN A 51 24.34 16.47 -16.92
N ALA A 52 23.34 15.62 -17.15
CA ALA A 52 22.55 15.63 -18.39
C ALA A 52 21.84 16.98 -18.58
N ILE A 53 21.24 17.50 -17.50
CA ILE A 53 20.60 18.84 -17.48
C ILE A 53 21.63 19.94 -17.77
N LEU A 54 22.80 19.92 -17.11
CA LEU A 54 23.86 20.93 -17.33
C LEU A 54 24.52 20.85 -18.71
N SER A 55 24.53 19.67 -19.33
CA SER A 55 25.11 19.44 -20.65
C SER A 55 24.10 19.64 -21.78
N GLY A 56 22.83 19.90 -21.45
CA GLY A 56 21.73 20.02 -22.42
C GLY A 56 21.49 18.73 -23.21
N GLN A 57 21.87 17.57 -22.66
CA GLN A 57 21.60 16.28 -23.26
C GLN A 57 20.16 15.87 -22.95
N PRO A 58 19.45 15.21 -23.90
CA PRO A 58 18.14 14.66 -23.62
C PRO A 58 18.26 13.68 -22.46
N LEU A 59 17.42 13.88 -21.43
CA LEU A 59 17.26 12.93 -20.34
C LEU A 59 17.00 11.54 -20.95
N PRO A 60 17.65 10.47 -20.47
CA PRO A 60 17.37 9.13 -20.96
C PRO A 60 15.86 8.89 -20.87
N GLU A 61 15.24 8.68 -22.03
CA GLU A 61 13.80 8.53 -22.17
C GLU A 61 13.32 7.43 -21.23
N GLU A 62 12.34 7.75 -20.37
CA GLU A 62 11.52 6.75 -19.70
C GLU A 62 10.73 6.00 -20.78
N THR A 63 11.31 4.93 -21.31
CA THR A 63 10.51 3.91 -21.99
C THR A 63 9.62 3.28 -20.94
N VAL A 64 8.39 3.79 -20.89
CA VAL A 64 7.19 3.15 -20.36
C VAL A 64 6.97 1.81 -21.07
N ASP A 65 7.71 0.79 -20.64
CA ASP A 65 7.32 -0.59 -20.87
C ASP A 65 7.09 -1.26 -19.52
N ALA A 66 5.85 -1.70 -19.35
CA ALA A 66 5.31 -2.27 -18.14
C ALA A 66 5.88 -3.67 -17.92
N ALA A 67 7.05 -3.74 -17.29
CA ALA A 67 7.47 -4.93 -16.56
C ALA A 67 7.10 -4.77 -15.07
N PRO A 68 6.62 -5.82 -14.39
CA PRO A 68 6.28 -5.73 -12.98
C PRO A 68 7.54 -5.39 -12.19
N VAL A 69 7.50 -4.27 -11.46
CA VAL A 69 8.58 -3.87 -10.56
C VAL A 69 8.84 -5.03 -9.59
N PRO A 70 10.04 -5.64 -9.59
CA PRO A 70 10.37 -6.67 -8.64
C PRO A 70 10.32 -6.08 -7.22
N PRO A 71 9.84 -6.83 -6.21
CA PRO A 71 9.71 -6.35 -4.84
C PRO A 71 11.10 -6.12 -4.23
N GLY A 72 11.72 -4.97 -4.48
CA GLY A 72 13.11 -4.73 -4.10
C GLY A 72 13.60 -3.29 -4.19
N GLU A 73 13.03 -2.44 -5.05
CA GLU A 73 13.39 -1.01 -5.12
C GLU A 73 12.41 -0.16 -4.30
N ARG A 74 12.31 -0.49 -3.02
CA ARG A 74 11.82 0.46 -2.01
C ARG A 74 12.95 1.45 -1.76
N PRO A 75 12.70 2.75 -1.57
CA PRO A 75 13.73 3.68 -1.09
C PRO A 75 14.41 3.07 0.14
N ARG A 76 15.70 2.70 0.01
CA ARG A 76 16.44 1.99 1.06
C ARG A 76 16.84 2.88 2.23
N ASP A 77 16.52 4.16 2.17
CA ASP A 77 16.61 5.06 3.32
C ASP A 77 15.29 5.03 4.07
N ALA A 78 15.02 3.92 4.76
CA ALA A 78 13.95 3.89 5.75
C ALA A 78 14.32 4.91 6.84
N VAL A 79 13.77 6.13 6.73
CA VAL A 79 13.92 7.18 7.72
C VAL A 79 13.46 6.63 9.06
N ARG A 80 14.41 6.31 9.94
CA ARG A 80 14.09 5.75 11.24
C ARG A 80 13.55 6.87 12.10
N LEU A 81 12.27 6.80 12.49
CA LEU A 81 11.66 7.73 13.45
C LEU A 81 12.39 7.79 14.82
N LYS A 82 13.31 6.86 15.07
CA LYS A 82 14.21 6.83 16.23
C LYS A 82 15.31 7.90 16.15
N ASP A 83 15.71 8.27 14.94
CA ASP A 83 16.77 9.25 14.67
C ASP A 83 16.18 10.66 14.42
N ARG A 84 14.88 10.84 14.72
CA ARG A 84 14.20 12.12 14.49
C ARG A 84 14.79 13.23 15.36
N PRO A 85 14.85 14.47 14.86
CA PRO A 85 15.25 15.61 15.66
C PRO A 85 14.27 15.85 16.82
N SER A 86 14.80 16.35 17.94
CA SER A 86 13.99 16.88 19.03
C SER A 86 13.77 18.36 18.80
N TYR A 87 12.52 18.74 18.53
CA TYR A 87 12.16 20.14 18.33
C TYR A 87 11.94 20.86 19.68
N THR A 88 12.53 22.04 19.79
CA THR A 88 12.31 22.96 20.90
C THR A 88 10.95 23.64 20.80
N ARG A 89 10.45 24.19 21.92
CA ARG A 89 9.18 24.94 21.93
C ARG A 89 9.22 26.16 21.01
N ALA A 90 10.37 26.81 20.89
CA ALA A 90 10.55 27.98 20.04
C ALA A 90 10.47 27.61 18.55
N GLU A 91 11.09 26.50 18.14
CA GLU A 91 11.00 25.98 16.77
C GLU A 91 9.56 25.61 16.41
N LEU A 92 8.85 24.90 17.29
CA LEU A 92 7.45 24.55 17.05
C LEU A 92 6.52 25.77 16.99
N ALA A 93 6.78 26.79 17.81
CA ALA A 93 6.04 28.05 17.73
C ALA A 93 6.37 28.82 16.44
N GLY A 94 7.63 28.82 16.00
CA GLY A 94 8.06 29.40 14.73
C GLY A 94 7.43 28.70 13.53
N ALA A 95 7.29 27.37 13.58
CA ALA A 95 6.64 26.58 12.53
C ALA A 95 5.19 27.00 12.27
N LEU A 96 4.46 27.49 13.29
CA LEU A 96 3.10 28.00 13.12
C LEU A 96 3.03 29.33 12.34
N SER A 97 4.17 29.95 12.04
CA SER A 97 4.23 31.10 11.13
C SER A 97 4.13 30.69 9.67
N ASP A 98 4.40 29.42 9.36
CA ASP A 98 4.17 28.82 8.04
C ASP A 98 2.67 28.54 7.87
N PRO A 99 2.00 29.14 6.86
CA PRO A 99 0.57 28.93 6.62
C PRO A 99 0.18 27.46 6.41
N ASP A 100 1.03 26.67 5.74
CA ASP A 100 0.73 25.28 5.43
C ASP A 100 0.78 24.43 6.71
N PHE A 101 1.79 24.64 7.54
CA PHE A 101 1.88 23.96 8.83
C PHE A 101 0.78 24.42 9.81
N ALA A 102 0.43 25.70 9.82
CA ALA A 102 -0.68 26.22 10.63
C ALA A 102 -2.03 25.59 10.23
N TYR A 103 -2.26 25.39 8.92
CA TYR A 103 -3.43 24.66 8.43
C TYR A 103 -3.44 23.21 8.92
N LEU A 104 -2.32 22.50 8.78
CA LEU A 104 -2.19 21.12 9.27
C LEU A 104 -2.45 21.01 10.77
N TYR A 105 -1.93 21.95 11.56
CA TYR A 105 -2.15 22.02 13.00
C TYR A 105 -3.65 22.10 13.31
N GLN A 106 -4.38 23.02 12.69
CA GLN A 106 -5.82 23.18 12.89
C GLN A 106 -6.61 21.93 12.45
N GLN A 107 -6.22 21.32 11.32
CA GLN A 107 -6.84 20.08 10.86
C GLN A 107 -6.65 18.94 11.86
N ALA A 108 -5.43 18.78 12.38
CA ALA A 108 -5.11 17.76 13.36
C ALA A 108 -5.86 17.97 14.69
N GLU A 109 -5.97 19.21 15.19
CA GLU A 109 -6.79 19.52 16.37
C GLU A 109 -8.24 19.13 16.18
N ARG A 110 -8.82 19.42 15.01
CA ARG A 110 -10.21 19.08 14.71
C ARG A 110 -10.43 17.56 14.66
N ILE A 111 -9.48 16.82 14.09
CA ILE A 111 -9.57 15.37 13.94
C ILE A 111 -9.40 14.64 15.26
N VAL A 112 -8.46 15.08 16.09
CA VAL A 112 -8.21 14.47 17.40
C VAL A 112 -9.23 14.95 18.45
N GLY A 113 -9.80 16.14 18.26
CA GLY A 113 -10.88 16.70 19.11
C GLY A 113 -10.39 17.43 20.35
N HIS A 114 -9.10 17.73 20.44
CA HIS A 114 -8.51 18.54 21.51
C HIS A 114 -7.34 19.37 21.01
N ALA A 115 -6.95 20.37 21.80
CA ALA A 115 -5.75 21.15 21.52
C ALA A 115 -4.50 20.24 21.53
N LEU A 116 -3.59 20.45 20.58
CA LEU A 116 -2.43 19.56 20.45
C LEU A 116 -1.45 19.75 21.61
N MET A 117 -1.06 18.64 22.21
CA MET A 117 0.02 18.60 23.19
C MET A 117 1.37 18.81 22.49
N GLN A 118 2.38 19.31 23.21
CA GLN A 118 3.69 19.60 22.61
C GLN A 118 4.30 18.41 21.84
N TYR A 119 4.14 17.18 22.36
CA TYR A 119 4.63 15.96 21.69
C TYR A 119 3.87 15.64 20.39
N GLU A 120 2.62 16.09 20.25
CA GLU A 120 1.76 15.91 19.07
C GLU A 120 2.12 16.94 18.01
N VAL A 121 2.32 18.20 18.41
CA VAL A 121 2.86 19.24 17.52
C VAL A 121 4.23 18.82 16.99
N SER A 122 5.10 18.30 17.86
CA SER A 122 6.39 17.74 17.48
C SER A 122 6.26 16.57 16.50
N ALA A 123 5.29 15.68 16.71
CA ALA A 123 5.03 14.56 15.81
C ALA A 123 4.52 15.02 14.44
N LEU A 124 3.58 15.97 14.40
CA LEU A 124 3.07 16.55 13.16
C LEU A 124 4.19 17.27 12.40
N PHE A 125 4.99 18.06 13.11
CA PHE A 125 6.14 18.76 12.53
C PHE A 125 7.24 17.81 12.05
N THR A 126 7.40 16.64 12.70
CA THR A 126 8.29 15.58 12.20
C THR A 126 7.85 15.10 10.81
N MET A 127 6.55 14.99 10.54
CA MET A 127 6.07 14.57 9.21
C MET A 127 6.36 15.64 8.14
N TYR A 128 6.17 16.91 8.51
CA TYR A 128 6.36 18.05 7.64
C TYR A 128 7.84 18.35 7.35
N ASP A 129 8.67 18.48 8.40
CA ASP A 129 10.07 18.89 8.27
C ASP A 129 11.03 17.71 8.08
N TYR A 130 10.86 16.61 8.82
CA TYR A 130 11.83 15.51 8.79
C TYR A 130 11.50 14.44 7.74
N LEU A 131 10.23 14.02 7.63
CA LEU A 131 9.79 13.11 6.56
C LEU A 131 9.59 13.82 5.22
N ARG A 132 9.62 15.17 5.22
CA ARG A 132 9.43 16.03 4.04
C ARG A 132 8.16 15.68 3.25
N LEU A 133 7.11 15.25 3.95
CA LEU A 133 5.82 15.00 3.33
C LEU A 133 5.15 16.34 3.01
N PRO A 134 4.65 16.54 1.78
CA PRO A 134 3.88 17.74 1.43
C PRO A 134 2.64 17.93 2.30
N ALA A 135 2.21 19.18 2.49
CA ALA A 135 1.11 19.50 3.39
C ALA A 135 -0.23 18.89 2.95
N ASP A 136 -0.51 18.87 1.66
CA ASP A 136 -1.67 18.18 1.08
C ASP A 136 -1.64 16.66 1.37
N VAL A 137 -0.48 16.01 1.27
CA VAL A 137 -0.30 14.59 1.61
C VAL A 137 -0.54 14.33 3.10
N ILE A 138 -0.01 15.18 3.99
CA ILE A 138 -0.26 15.04 5.44
C ILE A 138 -1.74 15.26 5.76
N ALA A 139 -2.41 16.22 5.11
CA ALA A 139 -3.84 16.44 5.28
C ALA A 139 -4.68 15.22 4.85
N LEU A 140 -4.36 14.63 3.69
CA LEU A 140 -5.00 13.38 3.24
C LEU A 140 -4.78 12.23 4.22
N LEU A 141 -3.57 12.10 4.75
CA LEU A 141 -3.23 11.09 5.75
C LEU A 141 -4.07 11.24 7.02
N LEU A 142 -4.15 12.46 7.57
CA LEU A 142 -4.94 12.74 8.76
C LEU A 142 -6.40 12.35 8.54
N ASN A 143 -6.95 12.71 7.37
CA ASN A 143 -8.33 12.42 7.01
C ASN A 143 -8.56 10.91 6.83
N TYR A 144 -7.63 10.19 6.21
CA TYR A 144 -7.68 8.74 6.07
C TYR A 144 -7.69 8.03 7.43
N VAL A 145 -6.79 8.42 8.35
CA VAL A 145 -6.74 7.85 9.71
C VAL A 145 -8.04 8.14 10.48
N ALA A 146 -8.62 9.33 10.30
CA ALA A 146 -9.90 9.68 10.89
C ALA A 146 -11.05 8.81 10.37
N GLN A 147 -11.13 8.61 9.05
CA GLN A 147 -12.13 7.74 8.43
C GLN A 147 -11.96 6.29 8.87
N ASP A 148 -10.73 5.79 8.96
CA ASP A 148 -10.47 4.43 9.44
C ASP A 148 -10.85 4.24 10.92
N ALA A 149 -10.58 5.23 11.78
CA ALA A 149 -11.04 5.22 13.16
C ALA A 149 -12.58 5.21 13.23
N GLN A 150 -13.25 6.05 12.43
CA GLN A 150 -14.71 6.10 12.35
C GLN A 150 -15.32 4.78 11.88
N ARG A 151 -14.70 4.09 10.91
CA ARG A 151 -15.13 2.77 10.44
C ARG A 151 -15.00 1.68 11.51
N ARG A 152 -14.03 1.80 12.42
CA ARG A 152 -13.82 0.90 13.57
C ARG A 152 -14.70 1.24 14.76
N SER A 153 -15.22 2.46 14.81
CA SER A 153 -16.07 2.96 15.88
C SER A 153 -17.46 2.34 15.80
N THR A 154 -17.98 1.87 16.93
CA THR A 154 -19.40 1.47 17.06
C THR A 154 -20.12 2.45 18.00
N PRO A 155 -21.47 2.50 17.98
CA PRO A 155 -22.22 3.35 18.92
C PRO A 155 -21.87 3.07 20.39
N ASP A 156 -21.59 1.80 20.73
CA ASP A 156 -21.26 1.37 22.08
C ASP A 156 -19.78 1.56 22.43
N GLN A 157 -18.91 1.65 21.42
CA GLN A 157 -17.46 1.77 21.60
C GLN A 157 -16.89 2.82 20.64
N PRO A 158 -16.91 4.11 21.02
CA PRO A 158 -16.33 5.17 20.22
C PRO A 158 -14.81 5.02 20.13
N VAL A 159 -14.26 5.10 18.92
CA VAL A 159 -12.82 5.07 18.67
C VAL A 159 -12.35 6.47 18.27
N SER A 160 -11.52 7.09 19.11
CA SER A 160 -10.90 8.37 18.79
C SER A 160 -9.59 8.20 18.02
N VAL A 161 -9.24 9.21 17.23
CA VAL A 161 -7.96 9.26 16.51
C VAL A 161 -6.84 9.58 17.49
N SER A 162 -5.73 8.83 17.41
CA SER A 162 -4.53 9.09 18.22
C SER A 162 -3.32 9.43 17.36
N PHE A 163 -2.43 10.30 17.87
CA PHE A 163 -1.15 10.59 17.23
C PHE A 163 -0.22 9.38 17.12
N ARG A 164 -0.45 8.31 17.89
CA ARG A 164 0.23 7.04 17.68
C ARG A 164 -0.15 6.42 16.34
N ASP A 165 -1.44 6.41 16.03
CA ASP A 165 -1.96 5.81 14.80
C ASP A 165 -1.60 6.67 13.58
N ILE A 166 -1.69 8.02 13.71
CA ILE A 166 -1.23 8.96 12.68
C ILE A 166 0.25 8.74 12.36
N LYS A 167 1.13 8.66 13.37
CA LYS A 167 2.56 8.37 13.15
C LYS A 167 2.80 7.03 12.47
N ALA A 168 2.07 5.99 12.88
CA ALA A 168 2.22 4.68 12.29
C ALA A 168 1.82 4.69 10.80
N GLU A 169 0.77 5.43 10.44
CA GLU A 169 0.37 5.58 9.04
C GLU A 169 1.36 6.46 8.25
N ALA A 170 1.88 7.53 8.82
CA ALA A 170 2.87 8.40 8.16
C ALA A 170 4.15 7.63 7.80
N VAL A 171 4.61 6.75 8.69
CA VAL A 171 5.73 5.85 8.41
C VAL A 171 5.37 4.89 7.28
N ARG A 172 4.17 4.29 7.29
CA ARG A 172 3.73 3.40 6.21
C ARG A 172 3.70 4.12 4.86
N TRP A 173 3.12 5.33 4.81
CA TRP A 173 3.04 6.11 3.58
C TRP A 173 4.43 6.44 3.04
N HIS A 174 5.33 6.90 3.92
CA HIS A 174 6.72 7.16 3.57
C HIS A 174 7.45 5.91 3.07
N GLU A 175 7.31 4.77 3.75
CA GLU A 175 7.90 3.48 3.33
C GLU A 175 7.33 2.95 2.00
N ASN A 176 6.08 3.31 1.67
CA ASN A 176 5.44 2.99 0.38
C ASN A 176 5.71 4.06 -0.70
N GLY A 177 6.53 5.08 -0.42
CA GLY A 177 6.87 6.13 -1.37
C GLY A 177 5.70 7.05 -1.70
N VAL A 178 4.73 7.20 -0.80
CA VAL A 178 3.58 8.10 -0.98
C VAL A 178 4.04 9.52 -0.68
N VAL A 179 4.43 10.26 -1.72
CA VAL A 179 5.02 11.61 -1.60
C VAL A 179 4.21 12.68 -2.31
N SER A 180 3.13 12.32 -3.01
CA SER A 180 2.22 13.24 -3.69
C SER A 180 0.75 12.94 -3.39
N ALA A 181 -0.14 13.93 -3.58
CA ALA A 181 -1.58 13.74 -3.39
C ALA A 181 -2.15 12.62 -4.28
N ALA A 182 -1.71 12.52 -5.53
CA ALA A 182 -2.16 11.47 -6.44
C ALA A 182 -1.70 10.06 -6.00
N GLU A 183 -0.52 9.93 -5.39
CA GLU A 183 -0.08 8.67 -4.79
C GLU A 183 -0.87 8.33 -3.52
N ALA A 184 -1.17 9.34 -2.71
CA ALA A 184 -1.97 9.18 -1.50
C ALA A 184 -3.38 8.68 -1.82
N GLU A 185 -4.04 9.29 -2.82
CA GLU A 185 -5.34 8.84 -3.30
C GLU A 185 -5.31 7.41 -3.82
N ARG A 186 -4.33 7.07 -4.68
CA ARG A 186 -4.16 5.68 -5.17
C ARG A 186 -3.93 4.69 -4.04
N TYR A 187 -3.13 5.06 -3.03
CA TYR A 187 -2.91 4.24 -1.85
C TYR A 187 -4.21 4.03 -1.06
N ILE A 188 -4.96 5.10 -0.80
CA ILE A 188 -6.25 5.05 -0.10
C ILE A 188 -7.23 4.15 -0.86
N GLU A 189 -7.38 4.34 -2.16
CA GLU A 189 -8.25 3.50 -3.00
C GLU A 189 -7.84 2.03 -2.95
N ALA A 190 -6.54 1.73 -2.96
CA ALA A 190 -6.04 0.37 -2.82
C ALA A 190 -6.38 -0.24 -1.46
N CYS A 191 -6.23 0.53 -0.39
CA CYS A 191 -6.63 0.12 0.97
C CYS A 191 -8.13 -0.11 1.08
N GLU A 192 -8.95 0.78 0.52
CA GLU A 192 -10.41 0.65 0.53
C GLU A 192 -10.89 -0.56 -0.28
N ARG A 193 -10.31 -0.78 -1.46
CA ARG A 193 -10.60 -1.96 -2.29
C ARG A 193 -10.27 -3.24 -1.53
N ARG A 194 -9.12 -3.29 -0.86
CA ARG A 194 -8.70 -4.43 -0.04
C ARG A 194 -9.59 -4.64 1.18
N SER A 195 -10.00 -3.57 1.85
CA SER A 195 -10.92 -3.61 2.99
C SER A 195 -12.30 -4.12 2.56
N SER A 196 -12.81 -3.63 1.42
CA SER A 196 -14.06 -4.10 0.82
C SER A 196 -14.00 -5.59 0.46
N ALA A 197 -12.93 -6.03 -0.21
CA ALA A 197 -12.71 -7.44 -0.52
C ALA A 197 -12.64 -8.30 0.74
N THR A 198 -11.92 -7.84 1.77
CA THR A 198 -11.84 -8.51 3.08
C THR A 198 -13.23 -8.69 3.71
N GLY A 199 -14.06 -7.64 3.70
CA GLY A 199 -15.43 -7.71 4.20
C GLY A 199 -16.31 -8.71 3.45
N LYS A 200 -16.17 -8.78 2.11
CA LYS A 200 -16.88 -9.78 1.29
C LYS A 200 -16.44 -11.21 1.62
N VAL A 201 -15.12 -11.44 1.73
CA VAL A 201 -14.58 -12.75 2.12
C VAL A 201 -15.07 -13.16 3.51
N LEU A 202 -15.00 -12.27 4.50
CA LEU A 202 -15.50 -12.53 5.85
C LEU A 202 -16.97 -12.92 5.87
N ARG A 203 -17.80 -12.27 5.04
CA ARG A 203 -19.22 -12.60 4.89
C ARG A 203 -19.42 -14.02 4.36
N ILE A 204 -18.68 -14.40 3.31
CA ILE A 204 -18.71 -15.75 2.72
C ILE A 204 -18.30 -16.81 3.77
N LEU A 205 -17.30 -16.50 4.59
CA LEU A 205 -16.82 -17.40 5.65
C LEU A 205 -17.73 -17.45 6.88
N GLY A 206 -18.80 -16.65 6.91
CA GLY A 206 -19.73 -16.56 8.05
C GLY A 206 -19.16 -15.82 9.27
N ILE A 207 -18.10 -15.03 9.10
CA ILE A 207 -17.44 -14.29 10.18
C ILE A 207 -17.92 -12.83 10.13
N GLN A 208 -18.99 -12.50 10.87
CA GLN A 208 -19.58 -11.15 10.87
C GLN A 208 -19.58 -10.49 12.26
N ASP A 209 -19.77 -11.29 13.32
CA ASP A 209 -19.96 -10.76 14.69
C ASP A 209 -18.65 -10.58 15.48
N ARG A 210 -17.50 -10.73 14.81
CA ARG A 210 -16.19 -10.57 15.45
C ARG A 210 -15.16 -10.03 14.48
N VAL A 211 -14.15 -9.38 15.05
CA VAL A 211 -12.94 -9.00 14.32
C VAL A 211 -12.10 -10.26 14.05
N PRO A 212 -11.62 -10.49 12.80
CA PRO A 212 -10.71 -11.59 12.53
C PRO A 212 -9.37 -11.39 13.25
N SER A 213 -8.83 -12.48 13.78
CA SER A 213 -7.51 -12.51 14.40
C SER A 213 -6.40 -12.18 13.38
N PRO A 214 -5.19 -11.78 13.82
CA PRO A 214 -4.09 -11.46 12.91
C PRO A 214 -3.75 -12.59 11.94
N THR A 215 -3.83 -13.84 12.40
CA THR A 215 -3.59 -15.02 11.56
C THR A 215 -4.67 -15.18 10.49
N GLU A 216 -5.94 -15.01 10.85
CA GLU A 216 -7.06 -15.08 9.90
C GLU A 216 -6.99 -13.98 8.85
N ARG A 217 -6.63 -12.75 9.26
CA ARG A 217 -6.39 -11.63 8.33
C ARG A 217 -5.32 -11.98 7.30
N ARG A 218 -4.19 -12.56 7.71
CA ARG A 218 -3.15 -13.01 6.77
C ARG A 218 -3.65 -14.03 5.76
N PHE A 219 -4.51 -14.97 6.18
CA PHE A 219 -5.11 -15.93 5.25
C PHE A 219 -6.06 -15.25 4.25
N ILE A 220 -6.85 -14.28 4.72
CA ILE A 220 -7.76 -13.51 3.87
C ILE A 220 -6.99 -12.64 2.87
N GLU A 221 -5.94 -11.95 3.33
CA GLU A 221 -5.04 -11.17 2.48
C GLU A 221 -4.42 -12.05 1.39
N GLN A 222 -3.87 -13.21 1.74
CA GLN A 222 -3.35 -14.18 0.78
C GLN A 222 -4.42 -14.66 -0.21
N MET A 223 -5.66 -14.87 0.23
CA MET A 223 -6.76 -15.22 -0.68
C MET A 223 -7.08 -14.11 -1.66
N ILE A 224 -7.13 -12.86 -1.20
CA ILE A 224 -7.40 -11.69 -2.05
C ILE A 224 -6.26 -11.47 -3.04
N GLU A 225 -5.00 -11.68 -2.64
CA GLU A 225 -3.83 -11.56 -3.51
C GLU A 225 -3.82 -12.56 -4.66
N MET A 226 -4.39 -13.76 -4.47
CA MET A 226 -4.51 -14.74 -5.55
C MET A 226 -5.60 -14.38 -6.57
N ASP A 227 -6.42 -13.36 -6.29
CA ASP A 227 -7.51 -12.87 -7.13
C ASP A 227 -8.47 -13.97 -7.68
N PRO A 228 -9.06 -14.82 -6.82
CA PRO A 228 -10.13 -15.73 -7.21
C PRO A 228 -11.48 -14.99 -7.24
N SER A 229 -12.46 -15.51 -7.98
CA SER A 229 -13.84 -15.03 -7.86
C SER A 229 -14.40 -15.30 -6.46
N LEU A 230 -15.33 -14.46 -6.00
CA LEU A 230 -16.00 -14.65 -4.70
C LEU A 230 -16.74 -15.99 -4.64
N ASP A 231 -17.34 -16.41 -5.75
CA ASP A 231 -18.01 -17.70 -5.88
C ASP A 231 -17.02 -18.88 -5.76
N LEU A 232 -15.78 -18.71 -6.22
CA LEU A 232 -14.73 -19.72 -6.06
C LEU A 232 -14.29 -19.83 -4.58
N ILE A 233 -14.20 -18.70 -3.87
CA ILE A 233 -13.93 -18.68 -2.42
C ILE A 233 -15.06 -19.39 -1.66
N ALA A 234 -16.30 -19.11 -2.02
CA ALA A 234 -17.49 -19.78 -1.48
C ALA A 234 -17.44 -21.30 -1.67
N LEU A 235 -17.13 -21.76 -2.88
CA LEU A 235 -17.00 -23.18 -3.18
C LEU A 235 -15.85 -23.84 -2.39
N ALA A 236 -14.72 -23.15 -2.22
CA ALA A 236 -13.60 -23.64 -1.42
C ALA A 236 -13.94 -23.73 0.08
N TYR A 237 -14.70 -22.75 0.59
CA TYR A 237 -15.17 -22.73 1.97
C TYR A 237 -16.09 -23.93 2.24
N ASP A 238 -17.10 -24.10 1.39
CA ASP A 238 -18.04 -25.22 1.50
C ASP A 238 -17.33 -26.58 1.40
N THR A 239 -16.46 -26.75 0.40
CA THR A 239 -15.65 -27.97 0.25
C THR A 239 -14.81 -28.26 1.50
N THR A 240 -14.31 -27.22 2.16
CA THR A 240 -13.55 -27.35 3.41
C THR A 240 -14.44 -27.82 4.54
N VAL A 241 -15.60 -27.19 4.73
CA VAL A 241 -16.56 -27.53 5.79
C VAL A 241 -17.11 -28.94 5.61
N VAL A 242 -17.48 -29.33 4.39
CA VAL A 242 -17.96 -30.69 4.08
C VAL A 242 -16.91 -31.75 4.40
N LYS A 243 -15.64 -31.53 4.00
CA LYS A 243 -14.57 -32.53 4.17
C LYS A 243 -13.95 -32.55 5.56
N LYS A 244 -13.96 -31.44 6.28
CA LYS A 244 -13.26 -31.29 7.59
C LYS A 244 -14.21 -31.01 8.75
N GLY A 245 -15.52 -30.87 8.50
CA GLY A 245 -16.54 -30.54 9.49
C GLY A 245 -16.48 -29.10 10.02
N SER A 246 -15.50 -28.31 9.60
CA SER A 246 -15.27 -26.93 10.06
C SER A 246 -14.32 -26.19 9.12
N LEU A 247 -14.24 -24.86 9.26
CA LEU A 247 -13.27 -24.04 8.54
C LEU A 247 -11.84 -24.34 9.02
N ILE A 248 -11.05 -25.00 8.17
CA ILE A 248 -9.62 -25.24 8.38
C ILE A 248 -8.82 -24.38 7.40
N TRP A 249 -8.31 -23.24 7.86
CA TRP A 249 -7.62 -22.24 7.03
C TRP A 249 -6.51 -22.80 6.13
N PRO A 250 -5.56 -23.62 6.63
CA PRO A 250 -4.53 -24.19 5.77
C PRO A 250 -5.10 -25.11 4.68
N TYR A 251 -6.19 -25.82 4.97
CA TYR A 251 -6.82 -26.76 4.04
C TYR A 251 -7.54 -26.00 2.92
N MET A 252 -8.35 -24.99 3.29
CA MET A 252 -9.03 -24.13 2.32
C MET A 252 -8.03 -23.41 1.41
N ARG A 253 -6.93 -22.90 1.97
CA ARG A 253 -5.85 -22.30 1.18
C ARG A 253 -5.27 -23.28 0.17
N THR A 254 -5.00 -24.52 0.56
CA THR A 254 -4.48 -25.55 -0.35
C THR A 254 -5.47 -25.87 -1.48
N ILE A 255 -6.78 -25.88 -1.20
CA ILE A 255 -7.81 -26.04 -2.24
C ILE A 255 -7.68 -24.91 -3.28
N LEU A 256 -7.69 -23.67 -2.81
CA LEU A 256 -7.59 -22.49 -3.69
C LEU A 256 -6.28 -22.48 -4.47
N GLN A 257 -5.14 -22.75 -3.83
CA GLN A 257 -3.85 -22.83 -4.52
C GLN A 257 -3.83 -23.90 -5.62
N ASN A 258 -4.44 -25.06 -5.37
CA ASN A 258 -4.53 -26.13 -6.36
C ASN A 258 -5.44 -25.77 -7.54
N TRP A 259 -6.53 -25.06 -7.31
CA TRP A 259 -7.43 -24.60 -8.37
C TRP A 259 -6.80 -23.48 -9.20
N ILE A 260 -6.26 -22.46 -8.53
CA ILE A 260 -5.61 -21.32 -9.18
C ILE A 260 -4.35 -21.77 -9.94
N GLY A 261 -3.59 -22.71 -9.38
CA GLY A 261 -2.45 -23.34 -10.07
C GLY A 261 -2.82 -24.13 -11.32
N LYS A 262 -4.09 -24.55 -11.47
CA LYS A 262 -4.65 -25.15 -12.69
C LYS A 262 -5.28 -24.13 -13.63
N GLY A 263 -5.22 -22.84 -13.28
CA GLY A 263 -5.85 -21.75 -14.03
C GLY A 263 -7.34 -21.55 -13.73
N TYR A 264 -7.90 -22.24 -12.72
CA TYR A 264 -9.31 -22.09 -12.38
C TYR A 264 -9.52 -20.82 -11.57
N ARG A 265 -10.32 -19.90 -12.10
CA ARG A 265 -10.66 -18.61 -11.47
C ARG A 265 -12.13 -18.51 -11.10
N THR A 266 -12.95 -19.40 -11.64
CA THR A 266 -14.40 -19.49 -11.40
C THR A 266 -14.80 -20.90 -10.96
N PRO A 267 -15.98 -21.07 -10.32
CA PRO A 267 -16.55 -22.40 -10.07
C PRO A 267 -16.72 -23.24 -11.34
N GLU A 268 -17.10 -22.60 -12.45
CA GLU A 268 -17.28 -23.28 -13.75
C GLU A 268 -15.98 -23.93 -14.24
N ASP A 269 -14.82 -23.28 -14.04
CA ASP A 269 -13.52 -23.85 -14.36
C ASP A 269 -13.23 -25.12 -13.56
N VAL A 270 -13.60 -25.13 -12.27
CA VAL A 270 -13.45 -26.29 -11.39
C VAL A 270 -14.32 -27.44 -11.89
N GLU A 271 -15.57 -27.16 -12.24
CA GLU A 271 -16.50 -28.17 -12.76
C GLU A 271 -16.03 -28.78 -14.08
N ASN A 272 -15.62 -27.94 -15.03
CA ASN A 272 -15.10 -28.37 -16.32
C ASN A 272 -13.81 -29.19 -16.14
N GLY A 273 -12.94 -28.76 -15.22
CA GLY A 273 -11.73 -29.48 -14.84
C GLY A 273 -12.01 -30.87 -14.23
N GLU A 274 -12.99 -30.97 -13.34
CA GLU A 274 -13.40 -32.24 -12.73
C GLU A 274 -14.10 -33.16 -13.74
N ARG A 275 -14.90 -32.62 -14.66
CA ARG A 275 -15.49 -33.38 -15.79
C ARG A 275 -14.39 -33.95 -16.69
N ALA A 276 -13.40 -33.14 -17.07
CA ALA A 276 -12.26 -33.58 -17.88
C ALA A 276 -11.44 -34.67 -17.17
N ARG A 277 -11.22 -34.53 -15.85
CA ARG A 277 -10.53 -35.54 -15.02
C ARG A 277 -11.31 -36.86 -14.97
N LYS A 278 -12.64 -36.80 -14.76
CA LYS A 278 -13.52 -37.99 -14.75
C LYS A 278 -13.58 -38.69 -16.10
N SER A 279 -13.41 -37.95 -17.20
CA SER A 279 -13.37 -38.51 -18.56
C SER A 279 -12.01 -39.12 -18.94
N SER A 280 -10.94 -38.84 -18.20
CA SER A 280 -9.58 -39.29 -18.54
C SER A 280 -9.38 -40.78 -18.29
N PRO A 281 -8.68 -41.52 -19.19
CA PRO A 281 -8.44 -42.96 -19.06
C PRO A 281 -7.75 -43.36 -17.75
N ALA A 282 -6.89 -42.50 -17.22
CA ALA A 282 -6.19 -42.71 -15.95
C ALA A 282 -7.12 -42.71 -14.71
N TYR A 283 -8.27 -42.03 -14.77
CA TYR A 283 -9.28 -42.03 -13.69
C TYR A 283 -10.19 -43.27 -13.74
N ARG A 284 -10.42 -43.83 -14.94
CA ARG A 284 -11.22 -45.06 -15.12
C ARG A 284 -10.49 -46.34 -14.68
N ALA A 285 -9.18 -46.28 -14.45
CA ALA A 285 -8.34 -47.43 -14.12
C ALA A 285 -8.00 -47.58 -12.62
N GLY A 286 -8.43 -46.67 -11.74
CA GLY A 286 -8.10 -46.72 -10.31
C GLY A 286 -9.14 -46.04 -9.45
N GLU A 287 -9.86 -46.83 -8.65
CA GLU A 287 -10.90 -46.37 -7.75
C GLU A 287 -10.33 -45.64 -6.53
N SER A 288 -10.86 -44.46 -6.21
CA SER A 288 -11.15 -44.05 -4.83
C SER A 288 -12.07 -42.84 -4.84
N ARG A 289 -13.25 -43.03 -4.25
CA ARG A 289 -14.23 -41.98 -3.90
C ARG A 289 -13.53 -40.86 -3.14
N GLN A 290 -13.34 -39.72 -3.80
CA GLN A 290 -13.53 -38.44 -3.13
C GLN A 290 -14.96 -38.04 -3.47
N ASP A 291 -15.84 -37.98 -2.47
CA ASP A 291 -17.11 -37.24 -2.61
C ASP A 291 -16.74 -35.78 -2.85
N VAL A 292 -16.63 -35.43 -4.13
CA VAL A 292 -16.49 -34.06 -4.61
C VAL A 292 -17.90 -33.65 -5.05
N PRO A 293 -18.37 -32.46 -4.65
CA PRO A 293 -19.78 -32.14 -4.82
C PRO A 293 -20.21 -32.08 -6.29
N SER A 294 -21.47 -32.44 -6.56
CA SER A 294 -22.05 -32.47 -7.90
C SER A 294 -22.39 -31.06 -8.42
N GLU A 295 -22.64 -30.94 -9.72
CA GLU A 295 -23.09 -29.69 -10.37
C GLU A 295 -24.34 -29.10 -9.68
N ALA A 296 -25.33 -29.94 -9.37
CA ALA A 296 -26.51 -29.54 -8.64
C ALA A 296 -26.19 -29.00 -7.22
N TYR A 297 -25.16 -29.55 -6.58
CA TYR A 297 -24.71 -29.10 -5.27
C TYR A 297 -24.01 -27.74 -5.33
N ASN A 298 -23.12 -27.53 -6.32
CA ASN A 298 -22.44 -26.25 -6.49
C ASN A 298 -23.43 -25.13 -6.80
N GLU A 299 -24.42 -25.38 -7.65
CA GLU A 299 -25.50 -24.42 -7.93
C GLU A 299 -26.34 -24.10 -6.67
N GLU A 300 -26.60 -25.09 -5.82
CA GLU A 300 -27.35 -24.92 -4.58
C GLU A 300 -26.58 -24.04 -3.57
N VAL A 301 -25.28 -24.28 -3.40
CA VAL A 301 -24.40 -23.45 -2.55
C VAL A 301 -24.38 -22.00 -3.04
N LEU A 302 -24.20 -21.77 -4.35
CA LEU A 302 -24.19 -20.43 -4.91
C LEU A 302 -25.55 -19.74 -4.82
N ARG A 303 -26.65 -20.48 -4.98
CA ARG A 303 -28.01 -19.95 -4.78
C ARG A 303 -28.22 -19.54 -3.32
N TYR A 304 -27.81 -20.36 -2.35
CA TYR A 304 -27.91 -20.04 -0.93
C TYR A 304 -27.12 -18.78 -0.56
N LEU A 305 -25.92 -18.61 -1.10
CA LEU A 305 -25.10 -17.44 -0.82
C LEU A 305 -25.69 -16.16 -1.42
N ARG A 306 -26.16 -16.18 -2.67
CA ARG A 306 -26.85 -15.04 -3.30
C ARG A 306 -28.09 -14.61 -2.52
N GLN A 307 -28.91 -15.57 -2.06
CA GLN A 307 -30.11 -15.28 -1.26
C GLN A 307 -29.78 -14.68 0.12
N ASN A 308 -28.62 -15.01 0.69
CA ASN A 308 -28.18 -14.40 1.95
C ASN A 308 -27.52 -13.03 1.76
N GLU A 309 -27.01 -12.72 0.58
CA GLU A 309 -26.56 -11.37 0.23
C GLU A 309 -27.73 -10.39 0.04
N GLU A 310 -28.88 -10.85 -0.48
CA GLU A 310 -30.09 -10.02 -0.70
C GLU A 310 -30.92 -9.75 0.57
N ARG A 311 -30.69 -10.52 1.65
CA ARG A 311 -31.50 -10.49 2.88
C ARG A 311 -30.96 -9.54 3.98
N LYS A 312 -29.98 -8.68 3.68
CA LYS A 312 -29.41 -7.70 4.62
C LYS A 312 -29.21 -6.34 3.94
#